data_AF-A0A4U7DJD1-F1
#
_entry.id   AF-A0A4U7DJD1-F1
#
_cell.length_a   1.000
_cell.length_b   1.000
_cell.length_c   1.000
_cell.angle_alpha   90.00
_cell.angle_beta   90.00
_cell.angle_gamma   90.00
#
_symmetry.space_group_name_H-M   'P 1'
#
loop_
_entity.id
_entity.type
_entity.pdbx_description
1 polymer ?
#
loop_
_entity_poly.entity_id
_entity_poly.type
_entity_poly.pdbx_seq_one_letter_code
_entity_poly.pdbx_strand_id
1 'polypeptide(L)'
;MPTVYNWQIGREMEYPYAENRPDRQWGAVFDLNKCIACQTCTLSCKTTWTHGEGQEHMFWNNVESKPYGAHPLGWDQEILDRLGVQEWGSDGVYDGDTIWEANDVDWEETSPTEEHVANEGHVASYMPDDADWAHPNLGEDEPAGEAFAGDTHIEGEEHPMWFFYLPRVCNHCTYAGCAGSCPVQAIYKRQEDGIVLIDEESCQAQLQCVQACPYKKSVFNQAKGNSQKCVGCYPKVEQGLVPQCFENCLGKIRQHGWVNPPEEADPTNPIDYLVHEAEVALPLYPQLGLEPNVYYIPPINVPDDYLFQMFGPGVEEAKETYRRARDGRADQRKLRGLLHLMGSTEWRIEEFEVTEDQAIGYDADGRTVAKVPMEEPRAERPKFEQGVDAYRLDVT
;
A
#
# COMPACT_ATOMS: atom_id res chain seq x y z
N MET A 1 -9.89 -0.65 -26.66
CA MET A 1 -10.00 -1.86 -25.81
C MET A 1 -11.42 -1.90 -25.21
N PRO A 2 -11.85 -2.89 -24.40
CA PRO A 2 -13.05 -2.72 -23.57
C PRO A 2 -12.99 -1.44 -22.71
N THR A 3 -14.16 -0.86 -22.46
CA THR A 3 -14.32 0.28 -21.53
C THR A 3 -14.72 -0.26 -20.16
N VAL A 4 -14.04 0.19 -19.12
CA VAL A 4 -14.28 -0.20 -17.73
C VAL A 4 -14.39 1.05 -16.85
N TYR A 5 -15.15 0.98 -15.76
CA TYR A 5 -15.24 2.10 -14.82
C TYR A 5 -14.25 1.90 -13.67
N ASN A 6 -13.43 2.92 -13.40
CA ASN A 6 -12.51 2.95 -12.27
C ASN A 6 -12.93 4.06 -11.32
N TRP A 7 -13.55 3.66 -10.21
CA TRP A 7 -14.11 4.58 -9.22
C TRP A 7 -13.04 5.39 -8.48
N GLN A 8 -11.79 4.91 -8.41
CA GLN A 8 -10.69 5.65 -7.76
C GLN A 8 -10.21 6.86 -8.57
N ILE A 9 -10.52 6.90 -9.87
CA ILE A 9 -10.23 8.04 -10.75
C ILE A 9 -11.50 8.73 -11.26
N GLY A 10 -12.67 8.25 -10.83
CA GLY A 10 -13.97 8.86 -11.12
C GLY A 10 -14.45 8.76 -12.57
N ARG A 11 -13.83 7.93 -13.42
CA ARG A 11 -14.16 7.87 -14.86
C ARG A 11 -14.06 6.48 -15.49
N GLU A 12 -14.64 6.37 -16.67
CA GLU A 12 -14.38 5.26 -17.59
C GLU A 12 -12.97 5.38 -18.18
N MET A 13 -12.32 4.23 -18.42
CA MET A 13 -11.01 4.13 -19.05
C MET A 13 -10.95 2.90 -19.96
N GLU A 14 -9.98 2.87 -20.87
CA GLU A 14 -9.68 1.67 -21.64
C GLU A 14 -8.89 0.64 -20.81
N TYR A 15 -9.26 -0.63 -20.90
CA TYR A 15 -8.50 -1.74 -20.31
C TYR A 15 -8.46 -2.94 -21.27
N PRO A 16 -7.35 -3.67 -21.43
CA PRO A 16 -7.24 -4.73 -22.44
C PRO A 16 -8.24 -5.90 -22.31
N TYR A 17 -8.87 -6.06 -21.14
CA TYR A 17 -9.84 -7.13 -20.87
C TYR A 17 -11.18 -6.54 -20.45
N ALA A 18 -12.25 -7.32 -20.63
CA ALA A 18 -13.54 -6.96 -20.05
C ALA A 18 -13.44 -6.95 -18.52
N GLU A 19 -14.21 -6.07 -17.87
CA GLU A 19 -14.28 -6.04 -16.41
C GLU A 19 -14.73 -7.40 -15.86
N ASN A 20 -13.95 -7.92 -14.92
CA ASN A 20 -14.27 -9.15 -14.19
C ASN A 20 -13.81 -9.01 -12.74
N ARG A 21 -14.76 -8.67 -11.86
CA ARG A 21 -14.51 -8.54 -10.42
C ARG A 21 -14.64 -9.90 -9.72
N PRO A 22 -13.79 -10.17 -8.71
CA PRO A 22 -13.90 -11.38 -7.90
C PRO A 22 -15.13 -11.30 -6.98
N ASP A 23 -15.54 -12.42 -6.41
CA ASP A 23 -16.63 -12.52 -5.43
C ASP A 23 -16.30 -11.74 -4.14
N ARG A 24 -15.01 -11.65 -3.81
CA ARG A 24 -14.45 -10.79 -2.77
C ARG A 24 -13.09 -10.28 -3.24
N GLN A 25 -12.74 -9.04 -2.91
CA GLN A 25 -11.46 -8.47 -3.29
C GLN A 25 -10.54 -8.33 -2.07
N TRP A 26 -9.42 -9.07 -2.06
CA TRP A 26 -8.35 -8.92 -1.09
C TRP A 26 -7.95 -7.45 -0.97
N GLY A 27 -8.04 -6.91 0.24
CA GLY A 27 -7.84 -5.50 0.53
C GLY A 27 -6.97 -5.29 1.76
N ALA A 28 -6.25 -4.16 1.80
CA ALA A 28 -5.47 -3.77 2.95
C ALA A 28 -5.41 -2.26 3.15
N VAL A 29 -5.28 -1.82 4.40
CA VAL A 29 -4.99 -0.43 4.78
C VAL A 29 -3.71 -0.39 5.62
N PHE A 30 -2.77 0.49 5.26
CA PHE A 30 -1.54 0.75 6.01
C PHE A 30 -1.55 2.15 6.64
N ASP A 31 -1.45 2.22 7.97
CA ASP A 31 -1.37 3.48 8.70
C ASP A 31 0.06 4.04 8.73
N LEU A 32 0.33 5.05 7.89
CA LEU A 32 1.67 5.62 7.77
C LEU A 32 2.08 6.44 9.00
N ASN A 33 1.11 6.91 9.81
CA ASN A 33 1.38 7.64 11.04
C ASN A 33 1.94 6.75 12.17
N LYS A 34 1.78 5.43 12.05
CA LYS A 34 2.25 4.44 13.03
C LYS A 34 3.48 3.66 12.53
N CYS A 35 3.88 3.85 11.28
CA CYS A 35 4.99 3.09 10.71
C CYS A 35 6.31 3.56 11.33
N ILE A 36 7.17 2.60 11.69
CA ILE A 36 8.47 2.87 12.32
C ILE A 36 9.64 2.26 11.53
N ALA A 37 9.40 1.86 10.28
CA ALA A 37 10.36 1.19 9.38
C ALA A 37 11.26 0.09 9.99
N CYS A 38 10.81 -0.60 11.03
CA CYS A 38 11.60 -1.66 11.68
C CYS A 38 11.93 -2.89 10.79
N GLN A 39 11.51 -2.89 9.52
CA GLN A 39 11.69 -3.96 8.54
C GLN A 39 11.19 -5.36 8.96
N THR A 40 10.45 -5.48 10.07
CA THR A 40 9.97 -6.78 10.57
C THR A 40 9.00 -7.42 9.58
N CYS A 41 8.13 -6.62 8.95
CA CYS A 41 7.23 -7.09 7.89
C CYS A 41 7.99 -7.58 6.64
N THR A 42 9.09 -6.92 6.28
CA THR A 42 9.99 -7.28 5.17
C THR A 42 10.62 -8.64 5.46
N LEU A 43 11.24 -8.80 6.63
CA LEU A 43 11.88 -10.05 7.04
C LEU A 43 10.87 -11.19 7.18
N SER A 44 9.69 -10.93 7.74
CA SER A 44 8.64 -11.95 7.90
C SER A 44 8.17 -12.50 6.55
N CYS A 45 7.99 -11.64 5.55
CA CYS A 45 7.65 -12.06 4.20
C CYS A 45 8.81 -12.83 3.55
N LYS A 46 10.03 -12.30 3.68
CA LYS A 46 11.26 -12.87 3.12
C LYS A 46 11.49 -14.31 3.59
N THR A 47 11.47 -14.53 4.90
CA THR A 47 11.72 -15.84 5.50
C THR A 47 10.60 -16.84 5.24
N THR A 48 9.38 -16.37 4.98
CA THR A 48 8.24 -17.24 4.68
C THR A 48 8.21 -17.65 3.21
N TRP A 49 8.52 -16.73 2.28
CA TRP A 49 8.20 -16.94 0.86
C TRP A 49 9.38 -16.83 -0.11
N THR A 50 10.38 -16.02 0.18
CA THR A 50 11.44 -15.67 -0.79
C THR A 50 12.85 -16.00 -0.28
N HIS A 51 12.98 -17.16 0.36
CA HIS A 51 14.24 -17.68 0.92
C HIS A 51 14.92 -18.73 0.03
N GLY A 52 14.33 -19.07 -1.14
CA GLY A 52 14.86 -20.03 -2.09
C GLY A 52 15.89 -19.43 -3.05
N GLU A 53 16.50 -20.30 -3.87
CA GLU A 53 17.48 -19.93 -4.89
C GLU A 53 16.88 -18.96 -5.93
N GLY A 54 17.62 -17.90 -6.24
CA GLY A 54 17.23 -16.85 -7.17
C GLY A 54 16.13 -15.92 -6.64
N GLN A 55 15.79 -16.03 -5.35
CA GLN A 55 14.82 -15.17 -4.67
C GLN A 55 15.49 -14.14 -3.76
N GLU A 56 16.83 -14.08 -3.70
CA GLU A 56 17.61 -13.28 -2.76
C GLU A 56 17.30 -11.78 -2.88
N HIS A 57 17.10 -11.28 -4.08
CA HIS A 57 16.68 -9.90 -4.39
C HIS A 57 15.17 -9.67 -4.32
N MET A 58 14.36 -10.71 -4.10
CA MET A 58 12.90 -10.59 -4.06
C MET A 58 12.41 -10.14 -2.68
N PHE A 59 11.99 -8.88 -2.60
CA PHE A 59 11.32 -8.30 -1.43
C PHE A 59 9.85 -8.02 -1.75
N TRP A 60 9.03 -9.09 -1.75
CA TRP A 60 7.59 -9.00 -2.03
C TRP A 60 6.88 -8.00 -1.11
N ASN A 61 7.25 -7.98 0.18
CA ASN A 61 7.04 -6.84 1.07
C ASN A 61 8.38 -6.13 1.28
N ASN A 62 8.40 -4.82 1.10
CA ASN A 62 9.53 -3.95 1.43
C ASN A 62 9.02 -2.67 2.10
N VAL A 63 9.91 -1.89 2.71
CA VAL A 63 9.61 -0.59 3.30
C VAL A 63 10.66 0.40 2.82
N GLU A 64 10.22 1.55 2.31
CA GLU A 64 11.08 2.61 1.77
C GLU A 64 10.91 3.89 2.60
N SER A 65 11.96 4.71 2.73
CA SER A 65 11.84 6.07 3.28
C SER A 65 11.56 7.07 2.17
N LYS A 66 10.40 7.72 2.18
CA LYS A 66 10.05 8.76 1.20
C LYS A 66 10.52 10.14 1.67
N PRO A 67 11.01 10.99 0.76
CA PRO A 67 10.79 10.90 -0.69
C PRO A 67 11.86 10.17 -1.51
N TYR A 68 13.05 9.89 -0.96
CA TYR A 68 14.20 9.47 -1.77
C TYR A 68 14.41 7.96 -1.88
N GLY A 69 13.95 7.19 -0.89
CA GLY A 69 14.02 5.75 -0.89
C GLY A 69 13.04 5.09 -1.85
N ALA A 70 13.51 4.05 -2.54
CA ALA A 70 12.77 3.29 -3.53
C ALA A 70 13.29 1.84 -3.62
N HIS A 71 12.41 0.88 -3.92
CA HIS A 71 12.86 -0.46 -4.32
C HIS A 71 11.89 -1.14 -5.31
N PRO A 72 12.31 -1.44 -6.56
CA PRO A 72 13.60 -1.10 -7.16
C PRO A 72 13.81 0.42 -7.19
N LEU A 73 15.06 0.85 -7.35
CA LEU A 73 15.39 2.28 -7.39
C LEU A 73 14.57 2.99 -8.47
N GLY A 74 14.11 4.22 -8.14
CA GLY A 74 13.34 5.07 -9.05
C GLY A 74 11.97 4.55 -9.46
N TRP A 75 11.40 3.54 -8.79
CA TRP A 75 10.30 2.81 -9.39
C TRP A 75 9.06 3.65 -9.74
N ASP A 76 8.77 4.63 -8.88
CA ASP A 76 7.69 5.61 -8.96
C ASP A 76 8.07 6.78 -9.85
N GLN A 77 9.29 7.31 -9.72
CA GLN A 77 9.80 8.40 -10.56
C GLN A 77 9.79 8.02 -12.05
N GLU A 78 10.33 6.84 -12.39
CA GLU A 78 10.41 6.36 -13.78
C GLU A 78 9.05 6.28 -14.46
N ILE A 79 8.01 5.81 -13.76
CA ILE A 79 6.68 5.72 -14.37
C ILE A 79 5.99 7.08 -14.44
N LEU A 80 6.17 7.93 -13.42
CA LEU A 80 5.56 9.27 -13.39
C LEU A 80 6.18 10.21 -14.42
N ASP A 81 7.51 10.20 -14.58
CA ASP A 81 8.22 11.03 -15.57
C ASP A 81 7.75 10.70 -16.99
N ARG A 82 7.48 9.43 -17.24
CA ARG A 82 7.00 8.93 -18.53
C ARG A 82 5.55 9.25 -18.82
N LEU A 83 4.70 9.26 -17.79
CA LEU A 83 3.32 9.74 -17.89
C LEU A 83 3.25 11.26 -18.01
N GLY A 84 4.32 11.97 -17.65
CA GLY A 84 4.37 13.42 -17.65
C GLY A 84 3.49 14.05 -16.56
N VAL A 85 3.47 15.39 -16.54
CA VAL A 85 2.62 16.14 -15.61
C VAL A 85 1.17 16.07 -16.09
N GLN A 86 0.30 15.62 -15.21
CA GLN A 86 -1.13 15.43 -15.48
C GLN A 86 -1.96 16.01 -14.33
N GLU A 87 -3.22 16.32 -14.58
CA GLU A 87 -4.07 17.08 -13.66
C GLU A 87 -5.28 16.27 -13.18
N TRP A 88 -5.71 16.58 -11.97
CA TRP A 88 -7.02 16.18 -11.44
C TRP A 88 -7.99 17.34 -11.66
N GLY A 89 -9.18 17.02 -12.14
CA GLY A 89 -10.29 17.95 -12.22
C GLY A 89 -10.67 18.48 -10.84
N SER A 90 -11.28 19.66 -10.80
CA SER A 90 -11.72 20.30 -9.54
C SER A 90 -12.85 19.55 -8.84
N ASP A 91 -13.47 18.58 -9.51
CA ASP A 91 -14.46 17.65 -9.00
C ASP A 91 -13.86 16.33 -8.48
N GLY A 92 -12.53 16.19 -8.52
CA GLY A 92 -11.81 15.00 -8.07
C GLY A 92 -11.72 13.89 -9.12
N VAL A 93 -12.20 14.11 -10.35
CA VAL A 93 -12.05 13.17 -11.47
C VAL A 93 -10.65 13.32 -12.07
N TYR A 94 -9.98 12.22 -12.42
CA TYR A 94 -8.68 12.30 -13.08
C TYR A 94 -8.85 12.54 -14.58
N ASP A 95 -8.34 13.65 -15.09
CA ASP A 95 -8.46 14.05 -16.50
C ASP A 95 -7.31 13.53 -17.38
N GLY A 96 -6.28 12.95 -16.75
CA GLY A 96 -5.08 12.47 -17.42
C GLY A 96 -5.19 11.06 -18.01
N ASP A 97 -4.22 10.69 -18.85
CA ASP A 97 -4.00 9.34 -19.38
C ASP A 97 -3.45 8.40 -18.30
N THR A 98 -4.10 7.26 -18.14
CA THR A 98 -3.58 6.15 -17.32
C THR A 98 -2.45 5.41 -18.06
N ILE A 99 -1.83 4.42 -17.41
CA ILE A 99 -0.83 3.57 -18.09
C ILE A 99 -1.41 2.80 -19.27
N TRP A 100 -2.73 2.66 -19.37
CA TRP A 100 -3.41 1.95 -20.46
C TRP A 100 -3.66 2.85 -21.68
N GLU A 101 -3.67 4.17 -21.46
CA GLU A 101 -4.07 5.18 -22.45
C GLU A 101 -2.88 6.00 -22.96
N ALA A 102 -1.75 5.94 -22.26
CA ALA A 102 -0.50 6.59 -22.62
C ALA A 102 0.17 5.93 -23.85
N ASN A 103 -0.41 6.17 -25.03
CA ASN A 103 -0.06 5.58 -26.32
C ASN A 103 1.21 6.18 -26.97
N ASP A 104 1.65 7.37 -26.54
CA ASP A 104 2.75 8.14 -27.13
C ASP A 104 4.06 8.08 -26.32
N VAL A 105 4.13 7.26 -25.29
CA VAL A 105 5.37 7.14 -24.52
C VAL A 105 6.38 6.29 -25.31
N ASP A 106 7.57 6.82 -25.53
CA ASP A 106 8.65 6.14 -26.27
C ASP A 106 9.29 5.06 -25.37
N TRP A 107 9.08 3.79 -25.73
CA TRP A 107 9.48 2.62 -24.95
C TRP A 107 10.66 1.85 -25.57
N GLU A 108 11.24 2.32 -26.68
CA GLU A 108 12.29 1.60 -27.42
C GLU A 108 13.64 1.51 -26.66
N GLU A 109 13.84 2.27 -25.58
CA GLU A 109 15.10 2.26 -24.81
C GLU A 109 15.28 1.08 -23.81
N THR A 110 14.41 0.06 -23.80
CA THR A 110 14.40 -0.97 -22.73
C THR A 110 14.66 -2.43 -23.14
N SER A 111 15.20 -2.71 -24.33
CA SER A 111 15.51 -4.11 -24.73
C SER A 111 16.97 -4.53 -24.51
N PRO A 112 17.24 -5.60 -23.74
CA PRO A 112 18.36 -6.48 -24.03
C PRO A 112 17.99 -7.35 -25.24
N THR A 113 18.21 -6.78 -26.43
CA THR A 113 18.28 -7.41 -27.77
C THR A 113 17.04 -8.06 -28.37
N GLU A 114 16.86 -7.72 -29.65
CA GLU A 114 15.84 -8.10 -30.62
C GLU A 114 15.60 -9.62 -30.74
N GLU A 115 14.48 -10.08 -30.20
CA GLU A 115 13.49 -10.99 -30.81
C GLU A 115 12.46 -11.32 -29.70
N HIS A 116 11.18 -11.48 -30.07
CA HIS A 116 9.98 -11.55 -29.20
C HIS A 116 9.21 -10.24 -29.00
N VAL A 117 8.89 -9.56 -30.11
CA VAL A 117 7.77 -8.60 -30.16
C VAL A 117 6.46 -9.39 -30.26
N ALA A 118 5.76 -9.51 -29.13
CA ALA A 118 4.33 -9.83 -29.09
C ALA A 118 3.67 -9.25 -27.83
N ASN A 119 3.79 -7.93 -27.69
CA ASN A 119 2.67 -7.05 -27.34
C ASN A 119 3.10 -5.63 -27.72
N GLU A 120 2.62 -5.17 -28.87
CA GLU A 120 2.76 -3.79 -29.31
C GLU A 120 2.10 -2.87 -28.25
N GLY A 121 2.88 -2.01 -27.59
CA GLY A 121 2.46 -0.65 -27.18
C GLY A 121 1.24 -0.40 -26.27
N HIS A 122 0.63 -1.40 -25.62
CA HIS A 122 -0.66 -1.20 -24.92
C HIS A 122 -0.58 -0.80 -23.43
N VAL A 123 0.61 -0.75 -22.82
CA VAL A 123 0.78 -0.37 -21.41
C VAL A 123 2.07 0.42 -21.22
N ALA A 124 1.96 1.59 -20.59
CA ALA A 124 3.11 2.37 -20.17
C ALA A 124 3.96 1.60 -19.15
N SER A 125 5.20 1.26 -19.52
CA SER A 125 5.98 0.28 -18.78
C SER A 125 7.49 0.33 -19.07
N TYR A 126 8.32 0.24 -18.03
CA TYR A 126 9.78 0.18 -18.16
C TYR A 126 10.34 -1.04 -17.42
N MET A 127 11.51 -1.50 -17.83
CA MET A 127 12.23 -2.59 -17.17
C MET A 127 13.32 -2.00 -16.26
N PRO A 128 13.31 -2.24 -14.93
CA PRO A 128 14.41 -1.83 -14.07
C PRO A 128 15.67 -2.65 -14.36
N ASP A 129 16.83 -2.03 -14.21
CA ASP A 129 18.12 -2.69 -14.35
C ASP A 129 18.43 -3.57 -13.12
N ASP A 130 19.31 -4.56 -13.28
CA ASP A 130 19.73 -5.43 -12.17
C ASP A 130 20.29 -4.62 -10.98
N ALA A 131 20.93 -3.48 -11.24
CA ALA A 131 21.46 -2.59 -10.21
C ALA A 131 20.36 -1.96 -9.34
N ASP A 132 19.17 -1.71 -9.90
CA ASP A 132 18.05 -1.10 -9.18
C ASP A 132 17.48 -2.04 -8.10
N TRP A 133 17.69 -3.34 -8.26
CA TRP A 133 17.28 -4.37 -7.31
C TRP A 133 18.32 -4.64 -6.21
N ALA A 134 19.57 -4.18 -6.39
CA ALA A 134 20.69 -4.54 -5.53
C ALA A 134 20.60 -3.92 -4.12
N HIS A 135 19.89 -2.81 -3.97
CA HIS A 135 19.84 -2.03 -2.73
C HIS A 135 18.40 -1.80 -2.26
N PRO A 136 17.80 -2.75 -1.53
CA PRO A 136 16.37 -2.75 -1.21
C PRO A 136 15.91 -1.67 -0.22
N ASN A 137 16.84 -0.89 0.35
CA ASN A 137 16.57 0.16 1.32
C ASN A 137 17.59 1.32 1.20
N LEU A 138 18.05 1.60 -0.02
CA LEU A 138 18.86 2.80 -0.27
C LEU A 138 18.02 4.05 -0.01
N GLY A 139 18.60 5.08 0.61
CA GLY A 139 17.87 6.29 1.02
C GLY A 139 17.10 6.14 2.33
N GLU A 140 17.36 5.08 3.12
CA GLU A 140 16.81 4.94 4.48
C GLU A 140 17.12 6.19 5.32
N ASP A 141 16.07 6.70 5.96
CA ASP A 141 16.06 7.89 6.82
C ASP A 141 16.62 9.17 6.18
N GLU A 142 16.63 9.25 4.84
CA GLU A 142 17.04 10.47 4.13
C GLU A 142 15.90 11.49 4.11
N PRO A 143 16.02 12.63 4.82
CA PRO A 143 14.96 13.62 4.90
C PRO A 143 15.00 14.59 3.71
N ALA A 144 13.83 15.13 3.34
CA ALA A 144 13.70 16.29 2.47
C ALA A 144 13.32 17.53 3.26
N GLY A 145 13.49 18.72 2.67
CA GLY A 145 13.01 19.99 3.22
C GLY A 145 14.11 21.00 3.55
N GLU A 146 13.75 22.01 4.35
CA GLU A 146 14.61 23.17 4.61
C GLU A 146 15.64 22.91 5.72
N ALA A 147 16.84 23.48 5.58
CA ALA A 147 17.87 23.39 6.60
C ALA A 147 17.46 24.14 7.89
N PHE A 148 17.68 23.52 9.05
CA PHE A 148 17.40 24.13 10.34
C PHE A 148 18.53 25.03 10.83
N ALA A 149 18.15 26.15 11.45
CA ALA A 149 19.00 26.85 12.39
C ALA A 149 18.81 26.26 13.79
N GLY A 150 19.82 26.38 14.67
CA GLY A 150 19.74 25.83 16.03
C GLY A 150 18.65 26.46 16.92
N ASP A 151 18.04 27.55 16.48
CA ASP A 151 16.96 28.29 17.14
C ASP A 151 15.61 28.17 16.39
N THR A 152 15.52 27.33 15.36
CA THR A 152 14.24 27.10 14.67
C THR A 152 13.25 26.42 15.62
N HIS A 153 12.11 27.08 15.85
CA HIS A 153 10.98 26.51 16.58
C HIS A 153 9.93 26.01 15.58
N ILE A 154 9.45 24.79 15.77
CA ILE A 154 8.45 24.17 14.90
C ILE A 154 7.08 24.48 15.49
N GLU A 155 6.41 25.46 14.91
CA GLU A 155 5.06 25.89 15.29
C GLU A 155 4.03 25.20 14.37
N GLY A 156 3.88 23.89 14.50
CA GLY A 156 2.97 23.10 13.66
C GLY A 156 3.23 21.59 13.73
N GLU A 157 2.40 20.81 13.06
CA GLU A 157 2.61 19.35 12.92
C GLU A 157 3.49 18.99 11.72
N GLU A 158 3.49 19.86 10.70
CA GLU A 158 4.36 19.69 9.54
C GLU A 158 5.77 20.13 9.89
N HIS A 159 6.72 19.24 9.60
CA HIS A 159 8.11 19.46 9.96
C HIS A 159 8.86 20.01 8.74
N PRO A 160 9.63 21.12 8.89
CA PRO A 160 10.35 21.71 7.76
C PRO A 160 11.36 20.78 7.10
N MET A 161 11.92 19.82 7.85
CA MET A 161 12.50 18.59 7.27
C MET A 161 11.61 17.40 7.54
N TRP A 162 11.26 16.63 6.54
CA TRP A 162 10.33 15.52 6.69
C TRP A 162 10.80 14.31 5.88
N PHE A 163 10.42 13.15 6.37
CA PHE A 163 10.38 11.89 5.66
C PHE A 163 9.31 11.04 6.32
N PHE A 164 8.90 9.99 5.64
CA PHE A 164 8.02 8.98 6.21
C PHE A 164 8.31 7.63 5.57
N TYR A 165 7.73 6.58 6.15
CA TYR A 165 7.99 5.22 5.69
C TYR A 165 6.83 4.69 4.87
N LEU A 166 7.11 4.20 3.67
CA LEU A 166 6.15 3.60 2.76
C LEU A 166 6.37 2.08 2.68
N PRO A 167 5.67 1.27 3.50
CA PRO A 167 5.62 -0.18 3.34
C PRO A 167 4.82 -0.56 2.09
N ARG A 168 5.40 -1.32 1.16
CA ARG A 168 4.71 -1.75 -0.07
C ARG A 168 4.67 -3.26 -0.23
N VAL A 169 3.53 -3.74 -0.75
CA VAL A 169 3.29 -5.12 -1.21
C VAL A 169 2.73 -5.09 -2.64
N CYS A 170 2.43 -6.24 -3.25
CA CYS A 170 1.60 -6.24 -4.44
C CYS A 170 0.20 -5.72 -4.09
N ASN A 171 -0.33 -4.79 -4.89
CA ASN A 171 -1.65 -4.21 -4.63
C ASN A 171 -2.82 -5.11 -5.04
N HIS A 172 -2.54 -6.28 -5.64
CA HIS A 172 -3.54 -7.22 -6.16
C HIS A 172 -4.70 -6.51 -6.90
N CYS A 173 -4.31 -5.57 -7.78
CA CYS A 173 -5.20 -4.58 -8.38
C CYS A 173 -6.40 -5.21 -9.11
N THR A 174 -7.49 -4.45 -9.24
CA THR A 174 -8.65 -4.85 -10.04
C THR A 174 -8.27 -4.95 -11.52
N TYR A 175 -7.60 -3.92 -12.03
CA TYR A 175 -7.09 -3.86 -13.40
C TYR A 175 -5.57 -4.09 -13.39
N ALA A 176 -5.16 -5.34 -13.21
CA ALA A 176 -3.76 -5.68 -12.97
C ALA A 176 -2.88 -5.57 -14.23
N GLY A 177 -1.92 -4.62 -14.22
CA GLY A 177 -0.86 -4.44 -15.24
C GLY A 177 -0.12 -5.72 -15.61
N CYS A 178 0.27 -6.50 -14.60
CA CYS A 178 0.98 -7.76 -14.80
C CYS A 178 0.13 -8.84 -15.47
N ALA A 179 -1.12 -9.00 -15.06
CA ALA A 179 -2.02 -9.97 -15.67
C ALA A 179 -2.34 -9.56 -17.11
N GLY A 180 -2.55 -8.26 -17.32
CA GLY A 180 -2.99 -7.78 -18.61
C GLY A 180 -1.91 -7.69 -19.70
N SER A 181 -0.65 -7.86 -19.34
CA SER A 181 0.50 -7.82 -20.26
C SER A 181 1.06 -9.21 -20.58
N CYS A 182 0.71 -10.25 -19.83
CA CYS A 182 1.31 -11.58 -19.95
C CYS A 182 0.86 -12.28 -21.25
N PRO A 183 1.76 -12.52 -22.23
CA PRO A 183 1.37 -13.07 -23.53
C PRO A 183 0.90 -14.54 -23.47
N VAL A 184 1.39 -15.28 -22.45
CA VAL A 184 1.10 -16.70 -22.25
C VAL A 184 0.00 -16.95 -21.21
N GLN A 185 -0.62 -15.88 -20.68
CA GLN A 185 -1.70 -15.94 -19.69
C GLN A 185 -1.37 -16.77 -18.44
N ALA A 186 -0.11 -16.79 -18.01
CA ALA A 186 0.33 -17.46 -16.79
C ALA A 186 -0.08 -16.70 -15.51
N ILE A 187 -0.63 -15.49 -15.64
CA ILE A 187 -1.01 -14.64 -14.51
C ILE A 187 -2.52 -14.54 -14.49
N TYR A 188 -3.11 -14.85 -13.34
CA TYR A 188 -4.55 -14.86 -13.15
C TYR A 188 -4.94 -14.21 -11.83
N LYS A 189 -6.16 -13.70 -11.78
CA LYS A 189 -6.80 -13.20 -10.56
C LYS A 189 -7.78 -14.27 -10.08
N ARG A 190 -7.62 -14.72 -8.85
CA ARG A 190 -8.52 -15.70 -8.24
C ARG A 190 -9.93 -15.12 -8.09
N GLN A 191 -10.95 -15.91 -8.43
CA GLN A 191 -12.33 -15.44 -8.43
C GLN A 191 -12.87 -15.28 -7.01
N GLU A 192 -12.44 -16.12 -6.09
CA GLU A 192 -12.96 -16.21 -4.73
C GLU A 192 -12.43 -15.12 -3.77
N ASP A 193 -11.25 -14.56 -4.04
CA ASP A 193 -10.58 -13.61 -3.14
C ASP A 193 -9.82 -12.47 -3.83
N GLY A 194 -9.79 -12.42 -5.17
CA GLY A 194 -9.16 -11.33 -5.91
C GLY A 194 -7.63 -11.30 -5.84
N ILE A 195 -6.99 -12.33 -5.26
CA ILE A 195 -5.53 -12.43 -5.21
C ILE A 195 -5.00 -12.74 -6.62
N VAL A 196 -4.22 -11.81 -7.16
CA VAL A 196 -3.45 -12.02 -8.40
C VAL A 196 -2.24 -12.93 -8.16
N LEU A 197 -2.10 -14.03 -8.91
CA LEU A 197 -1.02 -15.00 -8.81
C LEU A 197 -0.34 -15.22 -10.17
N ILE A 198 0.91 -15.70 -10.14
CA ILE A 198 1.63 -16.22 -11.31
C ILE A 198 1.67 -17.73 -11.17
N ASP A 199 1.16 -18.46 -12.16
CA ASP A 199 1.39 -19.89 -12.32
C ASP A 199 2.84 -20.09 -12.78
N GLU A 200 3.69 -20.55 -11.86
CA GLU A 200 5.10 -20.80 -12.10
C GLU A 200 5.34 -21.91 -13.14
N GLU A 201 4.41 -22.86 -13.33
CA GLU A 201 4.53 -23.95 -14.32
C GLU A 201 4.20 -23.46 -15.74
N SER A 202 3.24 -22.56 -15.87
CA SER A 202 2.84 -21.96 -17.14
C SER A 202 3.73 -20.77 -17.55
N CYS A 203 4.53 -20.23 -16.63
CA CYS A 203 5.40 -19.08 -16.89
C CYS A 203 6.51 -19.43 -17.89
N GLN A 204 6.62 -18.65 -18.96
CA GLN A 204 7.64 -18.83 -20.01
C GLN A 204 8.70 -17.72 -20.01
N ALA A 205 8.98 -17.11 -18.85
CA ALA A 205 10.03 -16.10 -18.68
C ALA A 205 9.97 -14.90 -19.66
N GLN A 206 8.77 -14.50 -20.08
CA GLN A 206 8.60 -13.45 -21.09
C GLN A 206 8.84 -12.01 -20.56
N LEU A 207 8.91 -11.85 -19.23
CA LEU A 207 9.23 -10.62 -18.50
C LEU A 207 8.28 -9.41 -18.67
N GLN A 208 7.27 -9.43 -19.55
CA GLN A 208 6.34 -8.30 -19.71
C GLN A 208 5.62 -7.97 -18.39
N CYS A 209 5.35 -8.97 -17.55
CA CYS A 209 4.73 -8.75 -16.24
C CYS A 209 5.62 -7.98 -15.24
N VAL A 210 6.95 -8.04 -15.41
CA VAL A 210 7.94 -7.28 -14.63
C VAL A 210 7.97 -5.84 -15.13
N GLN A 211 7.99 -5.66 -16.45
CA GLN A 211 7.96 -4.36 -17.10
C GLN A 211 6.64 -3.60 -16.79
N ALA A 212 5.50 -4.22 -17.08
CA ALA A 212 4.16 -3.63 -17.05
C ALA A 212 3.57 -3.38 -15.67
N CYS A 213 4.14 -3.95 -14.61
CA CYS A 213 3.71 -3.59 -13.26
C CYS A 213 4.35 -2.24 -12.89
N PRO A 214 3.60 -1.12 -12.79
CA PRO A 214 4.22 0.16 -12.46
C PRO A 214 4.80 0.16 -11.03
N TYR A 215 4.19 -0.61 -10.12
CA TYR A 215 4.69 -0.81 -8.75
C TYR A 215 5.90 -1.76 -8.63
N LYS A 216 6.29 -2.42 -9.74
CA LYS A 216 7.40 -3.40 -9.83
C LYS A 216 7.31 -4.50 -8.77
N LYS A 217 6.13 -5.14 -8.70
CA LYS A 217 5.83 -6.23 -7.76
C LYS A 217 5.78 -7.63 -8.37
N SER A 218 6.04 -7.75 -9.67
CA SER A 218 6.46 -9.00 -10.31
C SER A 218 7.98 -8.95 -10.43
N VAL A 219 8.67 -10.00 -10.00
CA VAL A 219 10.14 -10.05 -9.98
C VAL A 219 10.61 -11.32 -10.67
N PHE A 220 11.61 -11.23 -11.52
CA PHE A 220 12.15 -12.39 -12.23
C PHE A 220 13.12 -13.18 -11.36
N ASN A 221 12.94 -14.50 -11.31
CA ASN A 221 13.86 -15.45 -10.71
C ASN A 221 14.78 -15.99 -11.83
N GLN A 222 16.01 -15.48 -11.90
CA GLN A 222 16.97 -15.91 -12.91
C GLN A 222 17.38 -17.38 -12.77
N ALA A 223 17.44 -17.90 -11.54
CA ALA A 223 17.84 -19.29 -11.29
C ALA A 223 16.77 -20.30 -11.73
N LYS A 224 15.50 -19.96 -11.56
CA LYS A 224 14.36 -20.80 -11.97
C LYS A 224 13.87 -20.55 -13.39
N GLY A 225 14.18 -19.40 -13.98
CA GLY A 225 13.65 -19.01 -15.28
C GLY A 225 12.14 -18.75 -15.24
N ASN A 226 11.62 -18.15 -14.16
CA ASN A 226 10.22 -17.76 -14.05
C ASN A 226 10.05 -16.44 -13.26
N SER A 227 8.93 -15.76 -13.45
CA SER A 227 8.58 -14.59 -12.64
C SER A 227 7.78 -15.00 -11.42
N GLN A 228 8.03 -14.34 -10.29
CA GLN A 228 7.36 -14.59 -9.02
C GLN A 228 6.89 -13.27 -8.41
N LYS A 229 5.91 -13.32 -7.50
CA LYS A 229 5.34 -12.12 -6.85
C LYS A 229 4.71 -12.46 -5.52
N CYS A 230 4.39 -11.42 -4.73
CA CYS A 230 3.55 -11.54 -3.53
C CYS A 230 2.31 -12.39 -3.82
N VAL A 231 2.09 -13.42 -3.01
CA VAL A 231 0.96 -14.36 -3.13
C VAL A 231 -0.22 -14.01 -2.22
N GLY A 232 -0.25 -12.80 -1.65
CA GLY A 232 -1.27 -12.38 -0.68
C GLY A 232 -1.31 -13.20 0.61
N CYS A 233 -0.31 -14.06 0.83
CA CYS A 233 -0.38 -15.17 1.79
C CYS A 233 -1.68 -15.99 1.67
N TYR A 234 -2.12 -16.30 0.44
CA TYR A 234 -3.40 -16.98 0.21
C TYR A 234 -3.63 -18.22 1.09
N PRO A 235 -2.63 -19.07 1.44
CA PRO A 235 -2.88 -20.21 2.32
C PRO A 235 -3.37 -19.82 3.72
N LYS A 236 -2.96 -18.63 4.22
CA LYS A 236 -3.46 -18.07 5.48
C LYS A 236 -4.82 -17.41 5.31
N VAL A 237 -5.01 -16.67 4.22
CA VAL A 237 -6.27 -15.98 3.91
C VAL A 237 -7.42 -16.96 3.84
N GLU A 238 -7.21 -18.13 3.21
CA GLU A 238 -8.18 -19.24 3.13
C GLU A 238 -8.59 -19.80 4.50
N GLN A 239 -7.73 -19.65 5.52
CA GLN A 239 -7.98 -20.10 6.90
C GLN A 239 -8.59 -19.00 7.78
N GLY A 240 -8.89 -17.82 7.23
CA GLY A 240 -9.36 -16.68 8.02
C GLY A 240 -8.25 -15.93 8.76
N LEU A 241 -6.98 -16.22 8.47
CA LEU A 241 -5.83 -15.56 9.09
C LEU A 241 -5.34 -14.39 8.24
N VAL A 242 -4.67 -13.43 8.87
CA VAL A 242 -4.03 -12.32 8.17
C VAL A 242 -2.68 -12.73 7.56
N PRO A 243 -2.21 -12.04 6.50
CA PRO A 243 -0.90 -12.32 5.90
C PRO A 243 0.26 -12.14 6.89
N GLN A 244 1.38 -12.81 6.64
CA GLN A 244 2.51 -12.85 7.60
C GLN A 244 3.08 -11.46 7.92
N CYS A 245 3.15 -10.56 6.94
CA CYS A 245 3.63 -9.19 7.14
C CYS A 245 2.67 -8.32 7.97
N PHE A 246 1.42 -8.75 8.16
CA PHE A 246 0.38 -8.08 8.96
C PHE A 246 0.44 -8.55 10.40
N GLU A 247 0.46 -9.88 10.60
CA GLU A 247 0.57 -10.49 11.93
C GLU A 247 1.82 -10.01 12.68
N ASN A 248 2.96 -9.91 11.99
CA ASN A 248 4.24 -9.54 12.60
C ASN A 248 4.52 -8.03 12.57
N CYS A 249 3.52 -7.20 12.28
CA CYS A 249 3.71 -5.76 12.22
C CYS A 249 3.81 -5.17 13.63
N LEU A 250 5.04 -4.88 14.09
CA LEU A 250 5.29 -4.27 15.41
C LEU A 250 4.60 -2.91 15.58
N GLY A 251 4.59 -2.08 14.52
CA GLY A 251 3.90 -0.79 14.53
C GLY A 251 2.37 -0.90 14.49
N LYS A 252 1.81 -2.11 14.32
CA LYS A 252 0.37 -2.37 14.24
C LYS A 252 -0.34 -1.47 13.20
N ILE A 253 0.29 -1.32 12.05
CA ILE A 253 -0.15 -0.38 11.01
C ILE A 253 -1.08 -1.02 9.98
N ARG A 254 -1.24 -2.35 9.98
CA ARG A 254 -1.82 -3.07 8.85
C ARG A 254 -3.18 -3.64 9.20
N GLN A 255 -4.22 -3.22 8.48
CA GLN A 255 -5.52 -3.84 8.47
C GLN A 255 -5.66 -4.67 7.20
N HIS A 256 -6.08 -5.92 7.33
CA HIS A 256 -6.43 -6.79 6.20
C HIS A 256 -7.93 -7.07 6.22
N GLY A 257 -8.55 -7.15 5.05
CA GLY A 257 -9.98 -7.45 4.91
C GLY A 257 -10.38 -7.54 3.44
N TRP A 258 -11.66 -7.32 3.19
CA TRP A 258 -12.22 -7.27 1.84
C TRP A 258 -12.56 -5.83 1.49
N VAL A 259 -12.23 -5.38 0.28
CA VAL A 259 -12.68 -4.07 -0.22
C VAL A 259 -13.78 -4.27 -1.23
N ASN A 260 -14.89 -3.57 -1.07
CA ASN A 260 -15.99 -3.59 -2.02
C ASN A 260 -15.97 -2.32 -2.88
N PRO A 261 -16.53 -2.35 -4.10
CA PRO A 261 -16.89 -1.13 -4.82
C PRO A 261 -17.79 -0.21 -3.97
N PRO A 262 -17.76 1.12 -4.16
CA PRO A 262 -18.52 2.06 -3.33
C PRO A 262 -20.01 1.74 -3.21
N GLU A 263 -20.64 1.22 -4.26
CA GLU A 263 -22.04 0.84 -4.31
C GLU A 263 -22.39 -0.41 -3.47
N GLU A 264 -21.38 -1.21 -3.11
CA GLU A 264 -21.48 -2.44 -2.31
C GLU A 264 -20.79 -2.32 -0.95
N ALA A 265 -20.28 -1.12 -0.60
CA ALA A 265 -19.54 -0.90 0.64
C ALA A 265 -20.37 -1.21 1.89
N ASP A 266 -19.80 -2.00 2.81
CA ASP A 266 -20.39 -2.32 4.11
C ASP A 266 -19.60 -1.63 5.23
N PRO A 267 -20.17 -0.62 5.92
CA PRO A 267 -19.48 0.11 6.98
C PRO A 267 -19.20 -0.70 8.27
N THR A 268 -19.67 -1.95 8.35
CA THR A 268 -19.28 -2.89 9.40
C THR A 268 -17.97 -3.61 9.09
N ASN A 269 -17.59 -3.70 7.81
CA ASN A 269 -16.30 -4.19 7.36
C ASN A 269 -15.20 -3.14 7.61
N PRO A 270 -14.08 -3.51 8.26
CA PRO A 270 -12.98 -2.58 8.52
C PRO A 270 -12.44 -1.81 7.32
N ILE A 271 -12.26 -2.46 6.17
CA ILE A 271 -11.62 -1.84 5.00
C ILE A 271 -12.60 -0.86 4.34
N ASP A 272 -13.85 -1.28 4.13
CA ASP A 272 -14.89 -0.40 3.58
C ASP A 272 -15.15 0.79 4.48
N TYR A 273 -15.14 0.61 5.80
CA TYR A 273 -15.25 1.74 6.73
C TYR A 273 -14.08 2.74 6.54
N LEU A 274 -12.83 2.27 6.46
CA LEU A 274 -11.67 3.15 6.33
C LEU A 274 -11.60 3.87 4.97
N VAL A 275 -12.04 3.21 3.90
CA VAL A 275 -11.97 3.72 2.52
C VAL A 275 -13.19 4.56 2.16
N HIS A 276 -14.40 4.09 2.47
CA HIS A 276 -15.66 4.66 1.95
C HIS A 276 -16.49 5.45 2.96
N GLU A 277 -16.38 5.21 4.28
CA GLU A 277 -17.14 5.96 5.29
C GLU A 277 -16.29 7.01 6.01
N ALA A 278 -15.11 6.60 6.49
CA ALA A 278 -14.16 7.49 7.16
C ALA A 278 -13.28 8.26 6.16
N GLU A 279 -13.19 7.78 4.91
CA GLU A 279 -12.41 8.40 3.82
C GLU A 279 -10.98 8.77 4.24
N VAL A 280 -10.38 7.95 5.11
CA VAL A 280 -9.09 8.21 5.74
C VAL A 280 -7.97 7.38 5.09
N ALA A 281 -8.33 6.32 4.35
CA ALA A 281 -7.41 5.45 3.66
C ALA A 281 -7.50 5.64 2.14
N LEU A 282 -6.42 6.12 1.53
CA LEU A 282 -6.36 6.51 0.13
C LEU A 282 -5.50 5.53 -0.71
N PRO A 283 -5.85 5.28 -1.98
CA PRO A 283 -5.08 4.39 -2.85
C PRO A 283 -3.70 4.99 -3.19
N LEU A 284 -2.69 4.13 -3.40
CA LEU A 284 -1.36 4.59 -3.87
C LEU A 284 -1.29 4.69 -5.39
N TYR A 285 -1.06 5.90 -5.87
CA TYR A 285 -1.01 6.28 -7.28
C TYR A 285 -2.25 5.81 -8.08
N PRO A 286 -3.47 6.21 -7.69
CA PRO A 286 -4.70 5.82 -8.40
C PRO A 286 -4.70 6.23 -9.87
N GLN A 287 -4.01 7.33 -10.21
CA GLN A 287 -3.85 7.83 -11.58
C GLN A 287 -3.20 6.83 -12.54
N LEU A 288 -2.51 5.81 -12.02
CA LEU A 288 -1.99 4.73 -12.87
C LEU A 288 -3.11 3.87 -13.49
N GLY A 289 -4.37 4.00 -13.04
CA GLY A 289 -5.50 3.30 -13.66
C GLY A 289 -5.55 1.80 -13.36
N LEU A 290 -4.94 1.33 -12.28
CA LEU A 290 -4.99 -0.10 -11.91
C LEU A 290 -6.11 -0.42 -10.93
N GLU A 291 -6.69 0.60 -10.29
CA GLU A 291 -7.55 0.44 -9.11
C GLU A 291 -6.87 -0.47 -8.06
N PRO A 292 -5.73 -0.02 -7.46
CA PRO A 292 -5.03 -0.76 -6.42
C PRO A 292 -5.91 -1.05 -5.19
N ASN A 293 -5.76 -2.23 -4.60
CA ASN A 293 -6.53 -2.67 -3.44
C ASN A 293 -5.74 -2.60 -2.12
N VAL A 294 -4.65 -1.82 -2.11
CA VAL A 294 -3.91 -1.47 -0.89
C VAL A 294 -3.97 0.04 -0.75
N TYR A 295 -4.51 0.47 0.39
CA TYR A 295 -4.77 1.85 0.74
C TYR A 295 -3.86 2.27 1.89
N TYR A 296 -3.68 3.56 2.06
CA TYR A 296 -2.75 4.15 3.01
C TYR A 296 -3.44 5.29 3.74
N ILE A 297 -3.28 5.34 5.06
CA ILE A 297 -3.64 6.53 5.83
C ILE A 297 -2.45 7.49 5.73
N PRO A 298 -2.59 8.67 5.11
CA PRO A 298 -1.46 9.56 4.86
C PRO A 298 -0.81 10.06 6.17
N PRO A 299 0.52 10.28 6.19
CA PRO A 299 1.21 10.83 7.34
C PRO A 299 0.87 12.31 7.54
N ILE A 300 0.41 12.67 8.75
CA ILE A 300 -0.09 14.03 9.05
C ILE A 300 1.01 15.10 9.10
N ASN A 301 2.28 14.69 9.15
CA ASN A 301 3.46 15.54 9.31
C ASN A 301 4.21 15.84 8.00
N VAL A 302 3.65 15.43 6.85
CA VAL A 302 4.25 15.56 5.52
C VAL A 302 3.44 16.56 4.67
N PRO A 303 4.08 17.38 3.83
CA PRO A 303 3.40 18.38 3.01
C PRO A 303 2.33 17.79 2.09
N ASP A 304 1.20 18.50 1.98
CA ASP A 304 0.04 18.05 1.20
C ASP A 304 0.35 17.89 -0.28
N ASP A 305 1.10 18.82 -0.90
CA ASP A 305 1.45 18.73 -2.33
C ASP A 305 2.15 17.40 -2.69
N TYR A 306 3.07 16.95 -1.83
CA TYR A 306 3.79 15.69 -2.04
C TYR A 306 2.85 14.48 -1.87
N LEU A 307 2.00 14.51 -0.85
CA LEU A 307 1.04 13.44 -0.59
C LEU A 307 -0.07 13.39 -1.66
N PHE A 308 -0.51 14.54 -2.17
CA PHE A 308 -1.50 14.64 -3.24
C PHE A 308 -1.01 13.98 -4.52
N GLN A 309 0.26 14.15 -4.87
CA GLN A 309 0.87 13.41 -5.99
C GLN A 309 0.76 11.89 -5.80
N MET A 310 0.93 11.41 -4.57
CA MET A 310 0.94 9.98 -4.25
C MET A 310 -0.44 9.36 -4.09
N PHE A 311 -1.39 10.08 -3.49
CA PHE A 311 -2.66 9.53 -3.03
C PHE A 311 -3.88 10.13 -3.74
N GLY A 312 -3.68 11.21 -4.51
CA GLY A 312 -4.74 11.91 -5.23
C GLY A 312 -5.59 12.81 -4.32
N PRO A 313 -6.83 13.11 -4.72
CA PRO A 313 -7.78 13.90 -3.94
C PRO A 313 -8.09 13.30 -2.56
N GLY A 314 -8.48 14.13 -1.60
CA GLY A 314 -8.89 13.70 -0.26
C GLY A 314 -7.78 13.67 0.80
N VAL A 315 -6.54 14.01 0.44
CA VAL A 315 -5.38 14.00 1.37
C VAL A 315 -5.60 14.93 2.57
N GLU A 316 -6.05 16.16 2.32
CA GLU A 316 -6.28 17.15 3.38
C GLU A 316 -7.38 16.67 4.34
N GLU A 317 -8.49 16.19 3.80
CA GLU A 317 -9.63 15.67 4.55
C GLU A 317 -9.28 14.42 5.35
N ALA A 318 -8.50 13.50 4.76
CA ALA A 318 -8.01 12.30 5.43
C ALA A 318 -7.09 12.66 6.60
N LYS A 319 -6.13 13.59 6.40
CA LYS A 319 -5.25 14.08 7.48
C LYS A 319 -6.05 14.72 8.61
N GLU A 320 -7.02 15.57 8.29
CA GLU A 320 -7.87 16.22 9.29
C GLU A 320 -8.73 15.21 10.06
N THR A 321 -9.33 14.25 9.37
CA THR A 321 -10.09 13.16 10.00
C THR A 321 -9.22 12.34 10.94
N TYR A 322 -8.00 12.01 10.52
CA TYR A 322 -7.03 11.30 11.36
C TYR A 322 -6.62 12.13 12.58
N ARG A 323 -6.35 13.44 12.44
CA ARG A 323 -6.04 14.33 13.57
C ARG A 323 -7.16 14.37 14.59
N ARG A 324 -8.41 14.52 14.14
CA ARG A 324 -9.59 14.49 15.01
C ARG A 324 -9.72 13.15 15.74
N ALA A 325 -9.42 12.04 15.08
CA ALA A 325 -9.37 10.73 15.74
C ALA A 325 -8.25 10.66 16.79
N ARG A 326 -7.02 11.06 16.45
CA ARG A 326 -5.88 11.09 17.39
C ARG A 326 -6.18 11.95 18.62
N ASP A 327 -6.82 13.10 18.43
CA ASP A 327 -7.16 14.06 19.48
C ASP A 327 -8.36 13.63 20.34
N GLY A 328 -8.92 12.45 20.08
CA GLY A 328 -9.95 11.86 20.92
C GLY A 328 -11.34 12.45 20.70
N ARG A 329 -11.60 13.10 19.56
CA ARG A 329 -12.90 13.70 19.24
C ARG A 329 -13.99 12.62 19.26
N ALA A 330 -15.12 12.93 19.92
CA ALA A 330 -16.19 11.96 20.16
C ALA A 330 -16.84 11.44 18.87
N ASP A 331 -16.94 12.28 17.84
CA ASP A 331 -17.46 11.91 16.53
C ASP A 331 -16.54 10.96 15.74
N GLN A 332 -15.25 10.90 16.10
CA GLN A 332 -14.26 9.99 15.51
C GLN A 332 -14.06 8.71 16.33
N ARG A 333 -14.97 8.41 17.26
CA ARG A 333 -14.85 7.27 18.16
C ARG A 333 -14.77 5.93 17.42
N LYS A 334 -15.60 5.75 16.37
CA LYS A 334 -15.64 4.52 15.57
C LYS A 334 -14.28 4.30 14.88
N LEU A 335 -13.74 5.33 14.24
CA LEU A 335 -12.40 5.32 13.64
C LEU A 335 -11.30 5.00 14.65
N ARG A 336 -11.26 5.70 15.79
CA ARG A 336 -10.28 5.42 16.86
C ARG A 336 -10.31 3.96 17.31
N GLY A 337 -11.52 3.41 17.50
CA GLY A 337 -11.69 2.03 17.92
C GLY A 337 -11.12 1.05 16.89
N LEU A 338 -11.35 1.30 15.60
CA LEU A 338 -10.77 0.48 14.55
C LEU A 338 -9.23 0.62 14.47
N LEU A 339 -8.69 1.84 14.60
CA LEU A 339 -7.23 2.06 14.65
C LEU A 339 -6.56 1.33 15.83
N HIS A 340 -7.26 1.12 16.94
CA HIS A 340 -6.81 0.29 18.06
C HIS A 340 -6.88 -1.21 17.77
N LEU A 341 -7.86 -1.67 16.98
CA LEU A 341 -7.99 -3.07 16.59
C LEU A 341 -6.91 -3.52 15.59
N MET A 342 -6.36 -2.60 14.79
CA MET A 342 -5.29 -2.92 13.83
C MET A 342 -4.12 -3.60 14.54
N GLY A 343 -3.70 -4.77 14.03
CA GLY A 343 -2.60 -5.56 14.60
C GLY A 343 -2.85 -6.12 16.01
N SER A 344 -4.11 -6.20 16.46
CA SER A 344 -4.46 -6.77 17.78
C SER A 344 -4.73 -8.28 17.77
N THR A 345 -4.81 -8.89 16.58
CA THR A 345 -5.10 -10.32 16.39
C THR A 345 -4.46 -10.85 15.10
N GLU A 346 -4.26 -12.17 15.02
CA GLU A 346 -3.80 -12.88 13.82
C GLU A 346 -4.96 -13.26 12.87
N TRP A 347 -6.20 -13.15 13.35
CA TRP A 347 -7.40 -13.44 12.57
C TRP A 347 -7.83 -12.22 11.76
N ARG A 348 -8.36 -12.45 10.57
CA ARG A 348 -8.98 -11.39 9.78
C ARG A 348 -10.24 -10.92 10.50
N ILE A 349 -10.32 -9.61 10.73
CA ILE A 349 -11.53 -8.95 11.24
C ILE A 349 -12.44 -8.71 10.04
N GLU A 350 -13.59 -9.37 10.03
CA GLU A 350 -14.61 -9.28 8.98
C GLU A 350 -15.65 -8.21 9.34
N GLU A 351 -15.99 -8.10 10.63
CA GLU A 351 -16.87 -7.06 11.16
C GLU A 351 -16.26 -6.46 12.44
N PHE A 352 -16.57 -5.20 12.74
CA PHE A 352 -16.16 -4.58 13.99
C PHE A 352 -17.26 -3.72 14.64
N GLU A 353 -17.16 -3.59 15.96
CA GLU A 353 -18.05 -2.77 16.78
C GLU A 353 -17.23 -1.93 17.76
N VAL A 354 -17.68 -0.70 18.02
CA VAL A 354 -17.06 0.17 19.02
C VAL A 354 -18.08 0.56 20.08
N THR A 355 -17.79 0.22 21.32
CA THR A 355 -18.62 0.49 22.50
C THR A 355 -18.04 1.65 23.33
N GLU A 356 -18.62 1.92 24.50
CA GLU A 356 -18.10 2.92 25.45
C GLU A 356 -16.75 2.54 26.06
N ASP A 357 -16.46 1.25 26.20
CA ASP A 357 -15.24 0.80 26.90
C ASP A 357 -14.21 0.17 25.97
N GLN A 358 -14.65 -0.39 24.84
CA GLN A 358 -13.81 -1.25 23.99
C GLN A 358 -14.22 -1.23 22.53
N ALA A 359 -13.26 -1.52 21.66
CA ALA A 359 -13.49 -1.93 20.28
C ALA A 359 -13.35 -3.45 20.17
N ILE A 360 -14.21 -4.07 19.36
CA ILE A 360 -14.36 -5.51 19.24
C ILE A 360 -14.31 -5.88 17.76
N GLY A 361 -13.51 -6.89 17.42
CA GLY A 361 -13.45 -7.45 16.06
C GLY A 361 -14.01 -8.87 16.02
N TYR A 362 -14.74 -9.18 14.95
CA TYR A 362 -15.39 -10.47 14.72
C TYR A 362 -14.86 -11.13 13.44
N ASP A 363 -14.77 -12.46 13.44
CA ASP A 363 -14.50 -13.26 12.23
C ASP A 363 -15.77 -13.53 11.41
N ALA A 364 -15.63 -14.29 10.32
CA ALA A 364 -16.74 -14.60 9.40
C ALA A 364 -17.84 -15.47 10.02
N ASP A 365 -17.55 -16.16 11.13
CA ASP A 365 -18.52 -16.96 11.89
C ASP A 365 -19.18 -16.12 13.01
N GLY A 366 -18.87 -14.83 13.10
CA GLY A 366 -19.33 -13.92 14.16
C GLY A 366 -18.65 -14.15 15.52
N ARG A 367 -17.53 -14.89 15.56
CA ARG A 367 -16.77 -15.11 16.80
C ARG A 367 -15.88 -13.91 17.06
N THR A 368 -15.79 -13.50 18.32
CA THR A 368 -14.86 -12.44 18.70
C THR A 368 -13.42 -12.91 18.58
N VAL A 369 -12.62 -12.21 17.78
CA VAL A 369 -11.20 -12.48 17.56
C VAL A 369 -10.27 -11.40 18.14
N ALA A 370 -10.82 -10.25 18.51
CA ALA A 370 -10.09 -9.16 19.15
C ALA A 370 -10.99 -8.34 20.08
N LYS A 371 -10.42 -7.88 21.20
CA LYS A 371 -11.00 -6.86 22.08
C LYS A 371 -9.88 -5.95 22.57
N VAL A 372 -10.04 -4.64 22.35
CA VAL A 372 -9.08 -3.62 22.77
C VAL A 372 -9.81 -2.52 23.55
N PRO A 373 -9.27 -2.03 24.66
CA PRO A 373 -9.88 -0.94 25.40
C PRO A 373 -9.81 0.37 24.60
N MET A 374 -10.82 1.23 24.74
CA MET A 374 -10.84 2.56 24.12
C MET A 374 -9.93 3.57 24.85
N GLU A 375 -9.61 3.29 26.11
CA GLU A 375 -8.70 4.07 26.93
C GLU A 375 -7.70 3.14 27.61
N GLU A 376 -6.40 3.38 27.38
CA GLU A 376 -5.35 2.70 28.12
C GLU A 376 -5.10 3.38 29.47
N PRO A 377 -4.91 2.62 30.56
CA PRO A 377 -4.53 3.20 31.84
C PRO A 377 -3.19 3.95 31.73
N ARG A 378 -3.21 5.27 31.93
CA ARG A 378 -2.00 6.09 31.96
C ARG A 378 -1.51 6.26 33.39
N ALA A 379 -0.21 6.08 33.60
CA ALA A 379 0.46 6.38 34.86
C ALA A 379 1.38 7.58 34.67
N GLU A 380 0.96 8.75 35.16
CA GLU A 380 1.84 9.92 35.22
C GLU A 380 2.78 9.80 36.41
N ARG A 381 4.09 9.79 36.14
CA ARG A 381 5.11 9.81 37.20
C ARG A 381 5.51 11.27 37.48
N PRO A 382 5.73 11.66 38.74
CA PRO A 382 6.22 13.00 39.05
C PRO A 382 7.53 13.31 38.31
N LYS A 383 7.78 14.56 37.90
CA LYS A 383 9.06 14.92 37.26
C LYS A 383 10.28 14.71 38.16
N PHE A 384 10.11 14.73 39.47
CA PHE A 384 11.18 14.51 40.44
C PHE A 384 10.94 13.21 41.23
N GLU A 385 11.95 12.36 41.36
CA GLU A 385 11.91 11.13 42.17
C GLU A 385 12.70 11.32 43.47
N GLN A 386 11.99 11.61 44.56
CA GLN A 386 12.59 11.85 45.87
C GLN A 386 13.42 10.67 46.39
N GLY A 387 13.05 9.43 46.02
CA GLY A 387 13.76 8.21 46.47
C GLY A 387 15.16 8.03 45.87
N VAL A 388 15.46 8.69 44.76
CA VAL A 388 16.77 8.63 44.08
C VAL A 388 17.37 10.00 43.82
N ASP A 389 16.77 11.07 44.34
CA ASP A 389 17.21 12.47 44.19
C ASP A 389 17.51 12.85 42.72
N ALA A 390 16.61 12.47 41.81
CA ALA A 390 16.80 12.65 40.39
C ALA A 390 15.56 13.25 39.71
N TYR A 391 15.80 14.09 38.71
CA TYR A 391 14.78 14.55 37.77
C TYR A 391 14.66 13.56 36.63
N ARG A 392 13.42 13.19 36.30
CA ARG A 392 13.08 12.49 35.08
C ARG A 392 13.14 13.51 33.95
N LEU A 393 14.08 13.31 33.04
CA LEU A 393 14.11 13.99 31.76
C LEU A 393 13.34 13.10 30.80
N ASP A 394 12.18 13.57 30.35
CA ASP A 394 11.51 12.98 29.20
C ASP A 394 12.35 13.35 27.97
N VAL A 395 13.27 12.45 27.61
CA VAL A 395 13.92 12.49 26.30
C VAL A 395 12.99 11.71 25.38
N THR A 396 11.96 12.39 24.89
CA THR A 396 11.11 11.90 23.79
C THR A 396 11.69 12.35 22.48
#